data_AF-A0A965KYN6-F1
#
_entry.id   AF-A0A965KYN6-F1
#
_cell.length_a   1.000
_cell.length_b   1.000
_cell.length_c   1.000
_cell.angle_alpha   90.00
_cell.angle_beta   90.00
_cell.angle_gamma   90.00
#
_symmetry.space_group_name_H-M   'P 1'
#
loop_
_entity.id
_entity.type
_entity.pdbx_description
1 polymer ?
#
loop_
_entity_poly.entity_id
_entity_poly.type
_entity_poly.pdbx_seq_one_letter_code
_entity_poly.pdbx_strand_id
1 'polypeptide(L)'
;MNASEDPRRALAEGWLTQQAAALAGLGWSLDPASLTPASSDASFRRYFRITGQRGGQSQCLILMDAPPDKESIGPFLSIATLLRKAG
;
A
#
# COMPACT_ATOMS: atom_id res chain seq x y z
N MET A 1 25.30 2.33 -9.03
CA MET A 1 25.12 2.28 -7.57
C MET A 1 23.81 1.58 -7.32
N ASN A 2 23.86 0.31 -6.91
CA ASN A 2 22.68 -0.51 -6.68
C ASN A 2 21.86 0.15 -5.57
N ALA A 3 20.58 0.43 -5.85
CA ALA A 3 19.60 0.77 -4.83
C ALA A 3 19.47 -0.44 -3.90
N SER A 4 20.38 -0.53 -2.94
CA SER A 4 20.35 -1.44 -1.80
C SER A 4 18.93 -1.47 -1.26
N GLU A 5 18.35 -2.66 -1.21
CA GLU A 5 16.96 -2.94 -0.87
C GLU A 5 16.40 -1.96 0.16
N ASP A 6 15.36 -1.19 -0.21
CA ASP A 6 14.66 -0.34 0.74
C ASP A 6 14.15 -1.23 1.89
N PRO A 7 14.65 -1.08 3.13
CA PRO A 7 14.25 -1.95 4.23
C PRO A 7 12.74 -1.84 4.52
N ARG A 8 12.10 -0.74 4.11
CA ARG A 8 10.64 -0.58 4.23
C ARG A 8 9.87 -1.47 3.26
N ARG A 9 10.46 -1.88 2.15
CA ARG A 9 9.86 -2.86 1.26
C ARG A 9 9.70 -4.20 1.97
N ALA A 10 10.74 -4.68 2.66
CA ALA A 10 10.68 -5.93 3.41
C ALA A 10 9.64 -5.86 4.54
N LEU A 11 9.52 -4.72 5.23
CA LEU A 11 8.47 -4.49 6.21
C LEU A 11 7.07 -4.51 5.58
N ALA A 12 6.89 -3.88 4.42
CA ALA A 12 5.63 -3.88 3.68
C ALA A 12 5.23 -5.29 3.20
N GLU A 13 6.19 -6.07 2.68
CA GLU A 13 5.99 -7.47 2.31
C GLU A 13 5.55 -8.30 3.53
N GLY A 14 6.26 -8.18 4.66
CA GLY A 14 5.91 -8.89 5.89
C GLY A 14 4.51 -8.52 6.41
N TRP A 15 4.17 -7.23 6.40
CA TRP A 15 2.84 -6.77 6.79
C TRP A 15 1.75 -7.31 5.87
N LEU A 16 1.97 -7.30 4.54
CA LEU A 16 1.02 -7.87 3.57
C LEU A 16 0.79 -9.35 3.80
N THR A 17 1.85 -10.12 4.05
CA THR A 17 1.73 -11.55 4.39
C THR A 17 0.87 -11.75 5.63
N GLN A 18 1.04 -10.92 6.67
CA GLN A 18 0.20 -10.98 7.88
C GLN A 18 -1.26 -10.61 7.59
N GLN A 19 -1.52 -9.66 6.69
CA GLN A 19 -2.88 -9.22 6.35
C GLN A 19 -3.56 -10.07 5.27
N ALA A 20 -2.86 -11.03 4.65
CA ALA A 20 -3.36 -11.79 3.51
C ALA A 20 -4.73 -12.45 3.78
N ALA A 21 -4.92 -13.03 4.96
CA ALA A 21 -6.19 -13.67 5.33
C ALA A 21 -7.34 -12.65 5.49
N ALA A 22 -7.08 -11.52 6.13
CA ALA A 22 -8.08 -10.46 6.30
C ALA A 22 -8.48 -9.84 4.95
N LEU A 23 -7.49 -9.63 4.08
CA LEU A 23 -7.71 -9.12 2.72
C LEU A 23 -8.48 -10.14 1.85
N ALA A 24 -8.17 -11.43 1.96
CA ALA A 24 -8.92 -12.49 1.29
C ALA A 24 -10.38 -12.53 1.73
N GLY A 25 -10.66 -12.33 3.02
CA GLY A 25 -12.03 -12.20 3.54
C GLY A 25 -12.81 -11.02 2.96
N LEU A 26 -12.12 -10.00 2.44
CA LEU A 26 -12.69 -8.85 1.73
C LEU A 26 -12.73 -9.03 0.19
N GLY A 27 -12.34 -10.22 -0.29
CA GLY A 27 -12.29 -10.58 -1.70
C GLY A 27 -11.03 -10.14 -2.45
N TRP A 28 -9.99 -9.70 -1.72
CA TRP A 28 -8.71 -9.31 -2.29
C TRP A 28 -7.70 -10.45 -2.26
N SER A 29 -7.01 -10.66 -3.37
CA SER A 29 -5.80 -11.48 -3.43
C SER A 29 -4.66 -10.60 -3.93
N LEU A 30 -3.64 -10.36 -3.12
CA LEU A 30 -2.51 -9.49 -3.48
C LEU A 30 -1.24 -10.34 -3.67
N ASP A 31 -0.37 -9.93 -4.59
CA ASP A 31 0.95 -10.55 -4.78
C ASP A 31 2.03 -9.70 -4.09
N PRO A 32 2.55 -10.10 -2.91
CA PRO A 32 3.58 -9.34 -2.21
C PRO A 32 4.88 -9.19 -3.02
N ALA A 33 5.20 -10.15 -3.90
CA ALA A 33 6.42 -10.12 -4.71
C ALA A 33 6.35 -9.06 -5.82
N SER A 34 5.15 -8.57 -6.16
CA SER A 34 4.94 -7.52 -7.15
C SER A 34 5.22 -6.10 -6.62
N LEU A 35 5.57 -5.95 -5.35
CA LEU A 35 5.82 -4.65 -4.74
C LEU A 35 6.95 -3.89 -5.44
N THR A 36 6.61 -2.72 -5.98
CA THR A 36 7.55 -1.82 -6.65
C THR A 36 7.39 -0.40 -6.14
N PRO A 37 8.47 0.39 -5.96
CA PRO A 37 8.34 1.79 -5.53
C PRO A 37 7.46 2.61 -6.49
N ALA A 38 6.49 3.37 -5.95
CA ALA A 38 5.55 4.15 -6.75
C ALA A 38 6.02 5.59 -7.01
N SER A 39 6.71 6.19 -6.03
CA SER A 39 7.31 7.53 -6.07
C SER A 39 8.51 7.59 -5.12
N SER A 40 9.56 8.34 -5.49
CA SER A 40 10.71 8.62 -4.63
C SER A 40 10.51 9.85 -3.73
N ASP A 41 9.62 10.77 -4.13
CA ASP A 41 9.29 12.00 -3.41
C ASP A 41 7.96 11.82 -2.66
N ALA A 42 8.06 11.63 -1.35
CA ALA A 42 6.95 11.23 -0.49
C ALA A 42 7.14 11.63 0.97
N SER A 43 7.87 12.73 1.26
CA SER A 43 8.18 13.14 2.64
C SER A 43 8.66 11.94 3.49
N PHE A 44 8.05 11.70 4.65
CA PHE A 44 8.32 10.54 5.52
C PHE A 44 7.64 9.25 5.08
N ARG A 45 6.69 9.31 4.15
CA ARG A 45 5.94 8.16 3.65
C ARG A 45 6.74 7.40 2.60
N ARG A 46 6.41 6.14 2.39
CA ARG A 46 6.82 5.36 1.22
C ARG A 46 5.58 4.81 0.55
N TYR A 47 5.58 4.84 -0.78
CA TYR A 47 4.50 4.32 -1.59
C TYR A 47 5.02 3.19 -2.46
N PHE A 48 4.28 2.08 -2.47
CA PHE A 48 4.56 0.94 -3.32
C PHE A 48 3.33 0.64 -4.19
N ARG A 49 3.57 0.36 -5.47
CA ARG A 49 2.58 -0.28 -6.34
C ARG A 49 2.58 -1.76 -6.07
N ILE A 50 1.39 -2.35 -6.00
CA ILE A 50 1.17 -3.78 -5.86
C ILE A 50 0.08 -4.23 -6.83
N THR A 51 0.29 -5.39 -7.45
CA THR A 51 -0.73 -6.05 -8.24
C THR A 51 -1.58 -6.97 -7.36
N GLY A 52 -2.86 -7.01 -7.67
CA GLY A 52 -3.81 -7.88 -6.97
C GLY A 52 -4.98 -8.24 -7.86
N GLN A 53 -5.86 -9.07 -7.32
CA GLN A 53 -7.10 -9.48 -7.94
C GLN A 53 -8.25 -9.20 -6.99
N ARG A 54 -9.39 -8.78 -7.54
CA ARG A 54 -10.67 -8.72 -6.83
C ARG A 54 -11.80 -9.05 -7.79
N GLY A 55 -12.68 -9.97 -7.38
CA GLY A 55 -13.79 -10.41 -8.24
C GLY A 55 -13.34 -11.00 -9.59
N GLY A 56 -12.16 -11.65 -9.62
CA GLY A 56 -11.58 -12.22 -10.84
C GLY A 56 -10.95 -11.21 -11.81
N GLN A 57 -10.87 -9.93 -11.43
CA GLN A 57 -10.26 -8.88 -12.24
C GLN A 57 -8.94 -8.41 -11.66
N SER A 58 -7.99 -8.08 -12.54
CA SER A 58 -6.71 -7.50 -12.17
C SER A 58 -6.85 -6.07 -11.67
N GLN A 59 -6.17 -5.77 -10.57
CA GLN A 59 -6.22 -4.50 -9.86
C GLN A 59 -4.80 -4.01 -9.59
N CYS A 60 -4.62 -2.70 -9.69
CA CYS A 60 -3.40 -2.02 -9.27
C CYS A 60 -3.73 -1.21 -8.02
N LEU A 61 -3.00 -1.45 -6.92
CA LEU A 61 -3.19 -0.75 -5.66
C LEU A 61 -1.92 -0.02 -5.24
N ILE A 62 -2.10 0.94 -4.34
CA ILE A 62 -1.00 1.63 -3.66
C ILE A 62 -0.98 1.18 -2.19
N LEU A 63 0.12 0.57 -1.77
CA LEU A 63 0.46 0.39 -0.37
C LEU A 63 1.20 1.64 0.10
N MET A 64 0.68 2.28 1.14
CA MET A 64 1.31 3.43 1.79
C MET A 64 1.87 2.98 3.13
N ASP A 65 3.18 3.11 3.30
CA ASP A 65 3.84 3.10 4.60
C ASP A 65 3.86 4.54 5.14
N ALA A 66 3.14 4.79 6.23
CA ALA A 66 3.01 6.10 6.88
C ALA A 66 3.33 5.97 8.38
N PRO A 67 4.57 6.26 8.81
CA PRO A 67 4.97 6.19 10.21
C PRO A 67 4.12 7.13 11.07
N PRO A 68 3.37 6.63 12.07
CA PRO A 68 2.38 7.41 12.81
C PRO A 68 2.98 8.49 13.72
N ASP A 69 4.26 8.36 14.08
CA ASP A 69 5.01 9.32 14.89
C ASP A 69 5.53 10.52 14.08
N LYS A 70 5.46 10.46 12.74
CA LYS A 70 6.00 11.50 11.85
C LYS A 70 4.91 12.33 11.16
N GLU A 71 3.76 11.73 10.85
CA GLU A 71 2.74 12.43 10.08
C GLU A 71 1.32 11.94 10.39
N SER A 72 0.39 12.88 10.54
CA SER A 72 -1.03 12.54 10.71
C SER A 72 -1.61 11.96 9.42
N ILE A 73 -2.22 10.78 9.52
CA ILE A 73 -2.98 10.18 8.42
C ILE A 73 -4.44 10.69 8.33
N GLY A 74 -4.90 11.44 9.34
CA GLY A 74 -6.28 11.95 9.43
C GLY A 74 -6.74 12.80 8.24
N PRO A 75 -5.93 13.77 7.76
CA PRO A 75 -6.27 14.53 6.55
C PRO A 75 -6.44 13.65 5.31
N PHE A 76 -5.57 12.64 5.15
CA PHE A 76 -5.66 11.70 4.01
C PHE A 76 -6.97 10.89 4.04
N LEU A 77 -7.35 10.36 5.19
CA LEU A 77 -8.62 9.63 5.37
C LEU A 77 -9.84 10.52 5.15
N SER A 78 -9.74 11.79 5.55
CA SER A 78 -10.80 12.79 5.36
C SER A 78 -11.04 13.05 3.87
N ILE A 79 -9.98 13.30 3.10
CA ILE A 79 -10.07 13.47 1.65
C ILE A 79 -10.54 12.19 0.96
N ALA A 80 -10.01 11.02 1.33
CA ALA A 80 -10.46 9.74 0.78
C ALA A 80 -11.98 9.52 1.01
N THR A 81 -12.47 9.91 2.18
CA THR A 81 -13.92 9.86 2.49
C THR A 81 -14.72 10.84 1.64
N LEU A 82 -14.22 12.07 1.45
CA LEU A 82 -14.86 13.07 0.59
C LEU A 82 -14.92 12.61 -0.87
N LEU A 83 -13.82 12.06 -1.40
CA LEU A 83 -13.76 11.53 -2.75
C LEU A 83 -14.73 10.35 -2.94
N ARG A 84 -14.77 9.40 -1.99
CA ARG A 84 -15.73 8.29 -2.04
C ARG A 84 -17.19 8.74 -1.99
N LYS A 85 -17.48 9.87 -1.33
CA LYS A 85 -18.82 10.47 -1.33
C LYS A 85 -19.15 11.17 -2.63
N ALA A 86 -18.15 11.57 -3.41
CA ALA A 86 -18.33 12.32 -4.64
C ALA A 86 -18.56 11.44 -5.88
N GLY A 87 -18.25 10.13 -5.84
CA GLY A 87 -18.54 9.18 -6.93
C GLY A 87 -17.64 7.96 -6.95
#